data_AF-A0A1L5PNP1-F1
#
_entry.id   AF-A0A1L5PNP1-F1
#
_cell.length_a   1.000
_cell.length_b   1.000
_cell.length_c   1.000
_cell.angle_alpha   90.00
_cell.angle_beta   90.00
_cell.angle_gamma   90.00
#
_symmetry.space_group_name_H-M   'P 1'
#
loop_
_entity.id
_entity.type
_entity.pdbx_description
1 polymer ?
#
loop_
_entity_poly.entity_id
_entity_poly.type
_entity_poly.pdbx_seq_one_letter_code
_entity_poly.pdbx_strand_id
1 'polypeptide(L)'
;MKLSDLWPGHKPPARTPAKPVVSVTVAKRAGAEQPVATGNTPKPEGVHQRLVGPRELPETLEACEALHEQLVADSIRLELALAQAQEGAIQGRPYDRSWYNRAKAALKHINHDRTRLLYRCGQLRKEAKVHAQQHMDRVILDVIKEAIPADQFLGFVRLAEARMAQEVAR
;
A
#
# COMPACT_ATOMS: atom_id res chain seq x y z
N MET A 1 21.60 -20.19 21.01
CA MET A 1 20.96 -19.45 22.12
C MET A 1 19.56 -19.05 21.69
N LYS A 2 18.52 -19.30 22.50
CA LYS A 2 17.12 -19.02 22.15
C LYS A 2 16.76 -17.61 22.64
N LEU A 3 16.13 -16.82 21.76
CA LEU A 3 15.76 -15.41 21.99
C LEU A 3 14.76 -15.18 23.14
N SER A 4 14.17 -16.24 23.69
CA SER A 4 13.17 -16.20 24.76
C SER A 4 13.71 -15.79 26.13
N ASP A 5 15.03 -15.83 26.32
CA ASP A 5 15.65 -15.71 27.65
C ASP A 5 16.00 -14.25 28.00
N LEU A 6 15.72 -13.30 27.10
CA LEU A 6 16.09 -11.89 27.21
C LEU A 6 15.01 -10.96 27.81
N TRP A 7 13.90 -11.51 28.33
CA TRP A 7 12.83 -10.70 28.94
C TRP A 7 12.62 -11.02 30.43
N PRO A 8 12.81 -10.06 31.36
CA PRO A 8 12.52 -10.28 32.77
C PRO A 8 11.02 -10.26 33.00
N GLY A 9 10.44 -11.40 33.38
CA GLY A 9 9.04 -11.49 33.82
C GLY A 9 8.25 -12.72 33.34
N HIS A 10 8.79 -13.55 32.45
CA HIS A 10 8.06 -14.71 31.93
C HIS A 10 8.25 -15.96 32.82
N LYS A 11 7.37 -16.14 33.81
CA LYS A 11 7.09 -17.50 34.32
C LYS A 11 6.19 -18.21 33.30
N PRO A 12 6.46 -19.48 32.93
CA PRO A 12 5.57 -20.21 32.04
C PRO A 12 4.23 -20.46 32.76
N PRO A 13 3.07 -20.17 32.14
CA PRO A 13 1.79 -20.49 32.73
C PRO A 13 1.61 -22.01 32.79
N ALA A 14 1.14 -22.49 33.94
CA ALA A 14 0.75 -23.87 34.16
C ALA A 14 -0.30 -24.31 33.13
N ARG A 15 -0.06 -25.49 32.52
CA ARG A 15 -0.97 -26.14 31.57
C ARG A 15 -2.38 -26.26 32.18
N THR A 16 -3.34 -25.58 31.57
CA THR A 16 -4.77 -25.90 31.71
C THR A 16 -5.21 -26.72 30.49
N PRO A 17 -6.07 -27.75 30.66
CA PRO A 17 -6.49 -28.61 29.56
C PRO A 17 -7.38 -27.85 28.57
N ALA A 18 -7.12 -28.09 27.27
CA ALA A 18 -7.78 -27.43 26.15
C ALA A 18 -9.30 -27.73 26.11
N LYS A 19 -10.10 -26.69 25.93
CA LYS A 19 -11.53 -26.82 25.59
C LYS A 19 -11.64 -27.24 24.10
N PRO A 20 -12.51 -28.21 23.75
CA PRO A 20 -12.62 -28.70 22.38
C PRO A 20 -13.20 -27.62 21.46
N VAL A 21 -12.56 -27.46 20.31
CA VAL A 21 -13.01 -26.58 19.22
C VAL A 21 -14.21 -27.25 18.54
N VAL A 22 -15.38 -26.60 18.61
CA VAL A 22 -16.57 -27.01 17.85
C VAL A 22 -16.41 -26.49 16.42
N SER A 23 -16.14 -27.40 15.48
CA SER A 23 -16.08 -27.10 14.05
C SER A 23 -17.49 -26.90 13.49
N VAL A 24 -17.85 -25.65 13.20
CA VAL A 24 -19.08 -25.32 12.47
C VAL A 24 -18.88 -25.62 10.99
N THR A 25 -19.59 -26.62 10.48
CA THR A 25 -19.67 -26.94 9.05
C THR A 25 -20.77 -26.09 8.41
N VAL A 26 -20.40 -25.19 7.49
CA VAL A 26 -21.37 -24.42 6.70
C VAL A 26 -21.78 -25.25 5.49
N ALA A 27 -23.00 -25.79 5.50
CA ALA A 27 -23.60 -26.41 4.33
C ALA A 27 -24.04 -25.33 3.33
N LYS A 28 -23.48 -25.38 2.12
CA LYS A 28 -23.88 -24.57 0.95
C LYS A 28 -25.27 -25.02 0.50
N ARG A 29 -26.30 -24.20 0.74
CA ARG A 29 -27.66 -24.47 0.22
C ARG A 29 -27.72 -24.07 -1.26
N ALA A 30 -27.89 -25.06 -2.12
CA ALA A 30 -28.29 -24.89 -3.52
C ALA A 30 -29.74 -24.35 -3.58
N GLY A 31 -30.05 -23.68 -4.70
CA GLY A 31 -31.12 -22.69 -4.82
C GLY A 31 -32.55 -23.12 -4.55
N ALA A 32 -33.38 -22.10 -4.27
CA ALA A 32 -34.80 -22.06 -4.60
C ALA A 32 -35.28 -20.59 -4.58
N GLU A 33 -35.62 -20.12 -5.78
CA GLU A 33 -36.79 -19.29 -6.13
C GLU A 33 -36.87 -17.81 -5.69
N GLN A 34 -37.10 -16.97 -6.71
CA GLN A 34 -37.52 -15.57 -6.63
C GLN A 34 -38.85 -15.43 -5.87
N PRO A 35 -39.09 -14.24 -5.31
CA PRO A 35 -40.34 -13.57 -5.63
C PRO A 35 -40.10 -12.15 -6.14
N VAL A 36 -40.74 -11.86 -7.27
CA VAL A 36 -40.93 -10.52 -7.81
C VAL A 36 -41.95 -9.79 -6.93
N ALA A 37 -41.57 -8.65 -6.37
CA ALA A 37 -42.50 -7.64 -5.87
C ALA A 37 -41.96 -6.25 -6.19
N THR A 38 -42.66 -5.59 -7.11
CA THR A 38 -42.49 -4.24 -7.62
C THR A 38 -42.48 -3.20 -6.50
N GLY A 39 -41.49 -2.31 -6.51
CA GLY A 39 -41.42 -1.17 -5.61
C GLY A 39 -40.15 -0.36 -5.81
N ASN A 40 -40.10 0.43 -6.89
CA ASN A 40 -39.00 1.36 -7.15
C ASN A 40 -38.95 2.46 -6.08
N THR A 41 -38.05 2.28 -5.13
CA THR A 41 -37.40 3.41 -4.46
C THR A 41 -35.90 3.13 -4.50
N PRO A 42 -35.06 4.00 -5.10
CA PRO A 42 -33.62 3.84 -4.98
C PRO A 42 -33.27 4.06 -3.52
N LYS A 43 -32.98 2.96 -2.82
CA LYS A 43 -32.35 3.00 -1.51
C LYS A 43 -31.06 3.82 -1.70
N PRO A 44 -30.87 4.94 -0.99
CA PRO A 44 -29.60 5.65 -1.07
C PRO A 44 -28.55 4.63 -0.67
N GLU A 45 -27.58 4.42 -1.54
CA GLU A 45 -26.44 3.56 -1.29
C GLU A 45 -25.83 4.03 0.02
N GLY A 46 -26.19 3.32 1.09
CA GLY A 46 -25.57 3.49 2.37
C GLY A 46 -24.11 3.24 2.11
N VAL A 47 -23.31 4.29 2.23
CA VAL A 47 -21.85 4.29 2.27
C VAL A 47 -21.43 3.54 3.54
N HIS A 48 -21.84 2.28 3.65
CA HIS A 48 -21.12 1.30 4.41
C HIS A 48 -19.87 1.08 3.59
N GLN A 49 -18.88 1.93 3.87
CA GLN A 49 -17.50 1.75 3.44
C GLN A 49 -17.21 0.26 3.58
N ARG A 50 -17.25 -0.44 2.44
CA ARG A 50 -16.82 -1.82 2.33
C ARG A 50 -15.46 -1.84 3.00
N LEU A 51 -15.13 -2.87 3.78
CA LEU A 51 -13.76 -3.03 4.25
C LEU A 51 -12.89 -3.17 2.99
N VAL A 52 -12.36 -2.04 2.54
CA VAL A 52 -11.61 -1.93 1.29
C VAL A 52 -10.28 -2.62 1.58
N GLY A 53 -9.89 -3.53 0.70
CA GLY A 53 -8.55 -4.10 0.73
C GLY A 53 -7.48 -3.00 0.60
N PRO A 54 -6.19 -3.35 0.70
CA PRO A 54 -5.12 -2.38 0.47
C PRO A 54 -5.35 -1.62 -0.84
N ARG A 55 -5.36 -0.29 -0.78
CA ARG A 55 -5.61 0.52 -1.98
C ARG A 55 -4.51 0.26 -3.01
N GLU A 56 -4.90 0.20 -4.28
CA GLU A 56 -3.96 0.12 -5.40
C GLU A 56 -3.14 1.41 -5.45
N LEU A 57 -1.82 1.27 -5.64
CA LEU A 57 -0.90 2.39 -5.67
C LEU A 57 -0.73 2.87 -7.10
N PRO A 58 -0.80 4.19 -7.39
CA PRO A 58 -0.61 4.70 -8.73
C PRO A 58 0.81 4.47 -9.27
N GLU A 59 0.92 4.46 -10.60
CA GLU A 59 2.18 4.25 -11.32
C GLU A 59 2.92 5.55 -11.65
N THR A 60 2.24 6.69 -11.62
CA THR A 60 2.81 8.00 -11.93
C THR A 60 3.03 8.83 -10.68
N LEU A 61 4.08 9.67 -10.66
CA LEU A 61 4.39 10.53 -9.52
C LEU A 61 3.25 11.52 -9.22
N GLU A 62 2.69 12.16 -10.26
CA GLU A 62 1.59 13.11 -10.15
C GLU A 62 0.34 12.49 -9.51
N ALA A 63 -0.09 11.31 -10.00
CA ALA A 63 -1.21 10.61 -9.39
C ALA A 63 -0.93 10.16 -7.95
N CYS A 64 0.33 9.85 -7.62
CA CYS A 64 0.70 9.56 -6.23
C CYS A 64 0.62 10.80 -5.34
N GLU A 65 1.00 11.98 -5.83
CA GLU A 65 0.90 13.23 -5.07
C GLU A 65 -0.56 13.63 -4.85
N ALA A 66 -1.39 13.57 -5.90
CA ALA A 66 -2.83 13.79 -5.78
C ALA A 66 -3.51 12.82 -4.80
N LEU A 67 -3.14 11.53 -4.86
CA LEU A 67 -3.65 10.54 -3.90
C LEU A 67 -3.16 10.84 -2.48
N HIS A 68 -1.93 11.34 -2.32
CA HIS A 68 -1.40 11.69 -1.00
C HIS A 68 -2.22 12.82 -0.37
N GLU A 69 -2.48 13.89 -1.13
CA GLU A 69 -3.31 15.01 -0.69
C GLU A 69 -4.73 14.56 -0.30
N GLN A 70 -5.35 13.70 -1.11
CA GLN A 70 -6.65 13.12 -0.79
C GLN A 70 -6.63 12.36 0.55
N LEU A 71 -5.65 11.47 0.73
CA LEU A 71 -5.53 10.68 1.96
C LEU A 71 -5.21 11.55 3.18
N VAL A 72 -4.48 12.67 2.99
CA VAL A 72 -4.24 13.66 4.05
C VAL A 72 -5.54 14.32 4.48
N ALA A 73 -6.31 14.83 3.51
CA ALA A 73 -7.56 15.50 3.78
C ALA A 73 -8.57 14.57 4.48
N ASP A 74 -8.68 13.32 4.01
CA ASP A 74 -9.57 12.33 4.60
C ASP A 74 -9.14 11.91 6.02
N SER A 75 -7.83 11.77 6.26
CA SER A 75 -7.29 11.52 7.61
C SER A 75 -7.66 12.63 8.58
N ILE A 76 -7.43 13.89 8.19
CA ILE A 76 -7.72 15.07 9.03
C ILE A 76 -9.22 15.13 9.34
N ARG A 77 -10.07 14.96 8.32
CA ARG A 77 -11.53 14.97 8.50
C ARG A 77 -11.99 13.91 9.49
N LEU A 78 -11.42 12.72 9.39
CA LEU A 78 -11.82 11.58 10.22
C LEU A 78 -11.26 11.67 11.65
N GLU A 79 -10.05 12.19 11.83
CA GLU A 79 -9.47 12.52 13.14
C GLU A 79 -10.30 13.58 13.86
N LEU A 80 -10.70 14.65 13.16
CA LEU A 80 -11.55 15.70 13.73
C LEU A 80 -12.92 15.15 14.14
N ALA A 81 -13.55 14.33 13.30
CA ALA A 81 -14.84 13.70 13.63
C ALA A 81 -14.73 12.77 14.85
N LEU A 82 -13.63 12.00 14.96
CA LEU A 82 -13.37 11.16 16.12
C LEU A 82 -13.18 12.00 17.40
N ALA A 83 -12.42 13.09 17.32
CA ALA A 83 -12.21 13.99 18.45
C ALA A 83 -13.51 14.65 18.92
N GLN A 84 -14.32 15.17 17.98
CA GLN A 84 -15.63 15.77 18.27
C GLN A 84 -16.58 14.75 18.91
N ALA A 85 -16.59 13.50 18.45
CA ALA A 85 -17.40 12.46 19.05
C ALA A 85 -16.97 12.15 20.50
N GLN A 86 -15.66 12.16 20.78
CA GLN A 86 -15.16 11.97 22.14
C GLN A 86 -15.49 13.15 23.04
N GLU A 87 -15.33 14.38 22.56
CA GLU A 87 -15.67 15.59 23.32
C GLU A 87 -17.17 15.66 23.61
N GLY A 88 -18.01 15.36 22.62
CA GLY A 88 -19.46 15.23 22.80
C GLY A 88 -19.82 14.19 23.86
N ALA A 89 -19.11 13.06 23.91
CA ALA A 89 -19.31 12.03 24.93
C ALA A 89 -19.03 12.54 26.35
N ILE A 90 -17.98 13.35 26.52
CA ILE A 90 -17.64 13.98 27.80
C ILE A 90 -18.75 14.93 28.23
N GLN A 91 -19.38 15.62 27.27
CA GLN A 91 -20.54 16.50 27.50
C GLN A 91 -21.88 15.74 27.63
N GLY A 92 -21.85 14.41 27.70
CA GLY A 92 -23.05 13.57 27.88
C GLY A 92 -23.81 13.23 26.60
N ARG A 93 -23.30 13.58 25.40
CA ARG A 93 -23.89 13.19 24.12
C ARG A 93 -23.36 11.81 23.71
N PRO A 94 -24.21 10.76 23.68
CA PRO A 94 -23.75 9.43 23.29
C PRO A 94 -23.35 9.41 21.80
N TYR A 95 -22.30 8.65 21.47
CA TYR A 95 -21.92 8.34 20.10
C TYR A 95 -22.05 6.84 19.83
N ASP A 96 -22.27 6.47 18.56
CA ASP A 96 -22.31 5.07 18.15
C ASP A 96 -20.91 4.45 18.25
N ARG A 97 -20.76 3.49 19.17
CA ARG A 97 -19.51 2.76 19.39
C ARG A 97 -19.06 1.95 18.16
N SER A 98 -20.02 1.42 17.40
CA SER A 98 -19.73 0.64 16.19
C SER A 98 -19.17 1.55 15.08
N TRP A 99 -19.74 2.74 14.91
CA TRP A 99 -19.20 3.77 14.03
C TRP A 99 -17.79 4.20 14.47
N TYR A 100 -17.57 4.47 15.75
CA TYR A 100 -16.27 4.91 16.27
C TYR A 100 -15.15 3.88 16.00
N ASN A 101 -15.45 2.60 16.22
CA ASN A 101 -14.49 1.52 15.94
C ASN A 101 -14.18 1.38 14.44
N ARG A 102 -15.21 1.52 13.58
CA ARG A 102 -15.02 1.51 12.12
C ARG A 102 -14.20 2.71 11.65
N ALA A 103 -14.49 3.90 12.18
CA ALA A 103 -13.71 5.11 11.88
C ALA A 103 -12.25 4.94 12.30
N LYS A 104 -11.97 4.45 13.51
CA LYS A 104 -10.59 4.14 13.93
C LYS A 104 -9.89 3.12 13.03
N ALA A 105 -10.60 2.08 12.58
CA ALA A 105 -10.04 1.11 11.64
C ALA A 105 -9.74 1.76 10.28
N ALA A 106 -10.65 2.58 9.76
CA ALA A 106 -10.46 3.32 8.53
C ALA A 106 -9.23 4.26 8.62
N LEU A 107 -9.07 4.98 9.73
CA LEU A 107 -7.90 5.83 9.97
C LEU A 107 -6.59 5.05 9.91
N LYS A 108 -6.56 3.86 10.53
CA LYS A 108 -5.39 2.98 10.48
C LYS A 108 -5.03 2.59 9.04
N HIS A 109 -6.03 2.23 8.23
CA HIS A 109 -5.81 1.87 6.83
C HIS A 109 -5.36 3.06 5.98
N ILE A 110 -5.96 4.24 6.17
CA ILE A 110 -5.53 5.48 5.51
C ILE A 110 -4.06 5.77 5.82
N ASN A 111 -3.66 5.71 7.10
CA ASN A 111 -2.28 5.98 7.50
C ASN A 111 -1.28 4.93 6.97
N HIS A 112 -1.72 3.66 6.89
CA HIS A 112 -0.93 2.62 6.25
C HIS A 112 -0.73 2.88 4.75
N ASP A 113 -1.81 3.21 4.03
CA ASP A 113 -1.75 3.51 2.61
C ASP A 113 -0.92 4.76 2.32
N ARG A 114 -0.97 5.78 3.18
CA ARG A 114 -0.07 6.95 3.09
C ARG A 114 1.39 6.55 3.17
N THR A 115 1.74 5.65 4.07
CA THR A 115 3.12 5.16 4.23
C THR A 115 3.58 4.39 2.98
N ARG A 116 2.72 3.50 2.48
CA ARG A 116 2.96 2.75 1.24
C ARG A 116 3.14 3.67 0.04
N LEU A 117 2.34 4.73 -0.04
CA LEU A 117 2.37 5.71 -1.12
C LEU A 117 3.67 6.52 -1.12
N LEU A 118 4.11 7.01 0.05
CA LEU A 118 5.39 7.72 0.17
C LEU A 118 6.58 6.86 -0.26
N TYR A 119 6.56 5.57 0.08
CA TYR A 119 7.55 4.62 -0.40
C TYR A 119 7.51 4.49 -1.93
N ARG A 120 6.32 4.36 -2.54
CA ARG A 120 6.18 4.29 -4.00
C ARG A 120 6.66 5.56 -4.69
N CYS A 121 6.33 6.75 -4.18
CA CYS A 121 6.88 8.02 -4.69
C CYS A 121 8.41 8.01 -4.67
N GLY A 122 9.02 7.50 -3.59
CA GLY A 122 10.46 7.36 -3.49
C GLY A 122 11.05 6.43 -4.57
N GLN A 123 10.38 5.33 -4.89
CA GLN A 123 10.80 4.42 -5.96
C GLN A 123 10.67 5.06 -7.34
N LEU A 124 9.53 5.69 -7.63
CA LEU A 124 9.29 6.38 -8.91
C LEU A 124 10.34 7.46 -9.19
N ARG A 125 10.74 8.23 -8.18
CA ARG A 125 11.81 9.23 -8.33
C ARG A 125 13.17 8.60 -8.62
N LYS A 126 13.48 7.45 -8.04
CA LYS A 126 14.72 6.71 -8.33
C LYS A 126 14.70 6.14 -9.75
N GLU A 127 13.60 5.52 -10.14
CA GLU A 127 13.38 4.98 -11.49
C GLU A 127 13.53 6.09 -12.54
N ALA A 128 12.87 7.25 -12.33
CA ALA A 128 12.99 8.41 -13.21
C ALA A 128 14.44 8.92 -13.32
N LYS A 129 15.20 8.96 -12.22
CA LYS A 129 16.61 9.35 -12.23
C LYS A 129 17.47 8.37 -13.05
N VAL A 130 17.26 7.07 -12.87
CA VAL A 130 17.99 6.04 -13.62
C VAL A 130 17.67 6.14 -15.12
N HIS A 131 16.40 6.32 -15.47
CA HIS A 131 15.99 6.53 -16.85
C HIS A 131 16.59 7.80 -17.46
N ALA A 132 16.63 8.90 -16.72
CA ALA A 132 17.27 10.13 -17.17
C ALA A 132 18.78 9.96 -17.40
N GLN A 133 19.48 9.24 -16.51
CA GLN A 133 20.89 8.93 -16.70
C GLN A 133 21.13 8.06 -17.93
N GLN A 134 20.38 6.97 -18.09
CA GLN A 134 20.48 6.10 -19.26
C GLN A 134 20.18 6.85 -20.57
N HIS A 135 19.22 7.79 -20.54
CA HIS A 135 18.93 8.63 -21.69
C HIS A 135 20.11 9.56 -22.02
N MET A 136 20.70 10.20 -21.01
CA MET A 136 21.89 11.03 -21.18
C MET A 136 23.07 10.23 -21.75
N ASP A 137 23.31 9.02 -21.24
CA ASP A 137 24.38 8.15 -21.72
C ASP A 137 24.19 7.79 -23.21
N ARG A 138 22.95 7.53 -23.65
CA ARG A 138 22.62 7.30 -25.06
C ARG A 138 22.90 8.54 -25.91
N VAL A 139 22.46 9.71 -25.47
CA VAL A 139 22.70 10.97 -26.18
C VAL A 139 24.20 11.26 -26.31
N ILE A 140 24.98 11.02 -25.25
CA ILE A 140 26.45 11.16 -25.29
C ILE A 140 27.06 10.21 -26.33
N LEU A 141 26.63 8.94 -26.36
CA LEU A 141 27.11 7.97 -27.34
C LEU A 141 26.77 8.37 -28.78
N ASP A 142 25.56 8.89 -29.00
CA ASP A 142 25.14 9.39 -30.32
C ASP A 142 26.00 10.58 -30.77
N VAL A 143 26.25 11.55 -29.89
CA VAL A 143 27.12 12.69 -30.17
C VAL A 143 28.56 12.26 -30.45
N ILE A 144 29.12 11.32 -29.67
CA ILE A 144 30.47 10.79 -29.90
C ILE A 144 30.53 10.10 -31.27
N LYS A 145 29.52 9.26 -31.59
CA LYS A 145 29.44 8.54 -32.86
C LYS A 145 29.39 9.48 -34.06
N GLU A 146 28.73 10.63 -33.93
CA GLU A 146 28.71 11.66 -34.98
C GLU A 146 30.05 12.41 -35.09
N ALA A 147 30.78 12.56 -34.00
CA ALA A 147 32.00 13.37 -33.95
C ALA A 147 33.28 12.65 -34.41
N ILE A 148 33.29 11.31 -34.47
CA ILE A 148 34.50 10.53 -34.79
C ILE A 148 34.29 9.55 -35.96
N PRO A 149 35.36 9.17 -36.68
CA PRO A 149 35.29 8.15 -37.72
C PRO A 149 34.76 6.81 -37.19
N ALA A 150 33.96 6.12 -38.00
CA ALA A 150 33.28 4.89 -37.62
C ALA A 150 34.24 3.78 -37.13
N ASP A 151 35.39 3.62 -37.78
CA ASP A 151 36.37 2.61 -37.42
C ASP A 151 36.96 2.83 -36.01
N GLN A 152 37.14 4.11 -35.64
CA GLN A 152 37.64 4.49 -34.33
C GLN A 152 36.59 4.24 -33.25
N PHE A 153 35.32 4.57 -33.52
CA PHE A 153 34.20 4.26 -32.63
C PHE A 153 34.05 2.75 -32.39
N LEU A 154 34.08 1.94 -33.45
CA LEU A 154 34.00 0.48 -33.35
C LEU A 154 35.19 -0.12 -32.57
N GLY A 155 36.38 0.48 -32.68
CA GLY A 155 37.54 0.12 -31.87
C GLY A 155 37.26 0.29 -30.36
N PHE A 156 36.65 1.40 -29.96
CA PHE A 156 36.26 1.63 -28.57
C PHE A 156 35.15 0.69 -28.09
N VAL A 157 34.17 0.37 -28.95
CA VAL A 157 33.11 -0.61 -28.62
C VAL A 157 33.71 -1.98 -28.32
N ARG A 158 34.62 -2.49 -29.15
CA ARG A 158 35.30 -3.78 -28.92
C ARG A 158 36.08 -3.79 -27.60
N LEU A 159 36.73 -2.69 -27.26
CA LEU A 159 37.44 -2.55 -25.98
C LEU A 159 36.46 -2.57 -24.79
N ALA A 160 35.32 -1.91 -24.91
CA ALA A 160 34.27 -1.93 -23.90
C ALA A 160 33.67 -3.34 -23.70
N GLU A 161 33.39 -4.05 -24.79
CA GLU A 161 32.93 -5.45 -24.76
C GLU A 161 33.92 -6.37 -24.04
N ALA A 162 35.22 -6.24 -24.35
CA ALA A 162 36.26 -7.02 -23.69
C ALA A 162 36.34 -6.73 -22.18
N ARG A 163 36.16 -5.47 -21.76
CA ARG A 163 36.15 -5.08 -20.33
C ARG A 163 34.91 -5.60 -19.61
N MET A 164 33.72 -5.50 -20.21
CA MET A 164 32.51 -6.06 -19.62
C MET A 164 32.61 -7.58 -19.44
N ALA A 165 33.16 -8.31 -20.42
CA ALA A 165 33.36 -9.75 -20.30
C ALA A 165 34.30 -10.12 -19.15
N GLN A 166 35.30 -9.28 -18.85
CA GLN A 166 36.20 -9.48 -17.70
C GLN A 166 35.54 -9.19 -16.35
N GLU A 167 34.62 -8.23 -16.29
CA GLU A 167 33.87 -7.93 -15.05
C GLU A 167 32.82 -8.99 -14.74
N VAL A 168 32.12 -9.53 -15.74
CA VAL A 168 31.09 -10.58 -15.56
C VAL A 168 31.69 -11.93 -15.14
N ALA A 169 32.97 -12.17 -15.44
CA ALA A 169 33.67 -13.40 -15.06
C ALA A 169 34.24 -13.38 -13.62
N ARG A 170 34.10 -12.26 -12.88
CA ARG A 170 34.50 -12.12 -11.48
C ARG A 170 33.30 -12.24 -10.55
#